data_AF-A0AAD4HCU9-F1
#
_entry.id   AF-A0AAD4HCU9-F1
#
_cell.length_a   1.000
_cell.length_b   1.000
_cell.length_c   1.000
_cell.angle_alpha   90.00
_cell.angle_beta   90.00
_cell.angle_gamma   90.00
#
_symmetry.space_group_name_H-M   'P 1'
#
loop_
_entity.id
_entity.type
_entity.pdbx_description
1 polymer ?
#
loop_
_entity_poly.entity_id
_entity_poly.type
_entity_poly.pdbx_seq_one_letter_code
_entity_poly.pdbx_strand_id
1 'polypeptide(L)'
;WPSEFSGLEVIVNRETPSHRDPGALPPFYDLLVSLGKAHHAILALPDLGAELAYPPGTMVYILGKVLENGVPKWGDGERIVIA
;
A
#
# COMPACT_ATOMS: atom_id res chain seq x y z
N TRP A 1 0.86 4.27 -17.42
CA TRP A 1 -0.11 5.37 -17.33
C TRP A 1 0.62 6.68 -17.58
N PRO A 2 0.16 7.54 -18.50
CA PRO A 2 0.65 8.90 -18.56
C PRO A 2 -0.14 9.70 -17.53
N SER A 3 0.39 9.84 -16.32
CA SER A 3 -0.04 10.92 -15.43
C SER A 3 1.04 11.98 -15.51
N GLU A 4 0.67 13.21 -15.87
CA GLU A 4 1.61 14.34 -15.93
C GLU A 4 2.18 14.68 -14.54
N PHE A 5 1.55 14.17 -13.49
CA PHE A 5 2.04 14.20 -12.12
C PHE A 5 1.85 12.82 -11.48
N SER A 6 2.94 12.09 -11.25
CA SER A 6 2.93 10.90 -10.40
C SER A 6 3.71 11.23 -9.15
N GLY A 7 3.03 11.27 -8.00
CA GLY A 7 3.73 11.20 -6.72
C GLY A 7 4.36 9.82 -6.61
N LEU A 8 5.61 9.76 -6.16
CA LEU A 8 6.24 8.49 -5.81
C LEU A 8 6.71 8.62 -4.36
N GLU A 9 6.19 7.76 -3.49
CA GLU A 9 6.64 7.62 -2.12
C GLU A 9 7.42 6.30 -1.97
N VAL A 10 8.51 6.34 -1.21
CA VAL A 10 9.23 5.13 -0.80
C VAL A 10 9.05 4.96 0.71
N ILE A 11 8.41 3.87 1.09
CA ILE A 11 8.13 3.53 2.49
C ILE A 11 9.05 2.37 2.89
N VAL A 12 9.98 2.62 3.81
CA VAL A 12 10.97 1.62 4.26
C VAL A 12 10.77 1.33 5.74
N ASN A 13 10.52 0.07 6.09
CA ASN A 13 10.40 -0.44 7.46
C ASN A 13 9.52 0.44 8.38
N ARG A 14 8.48 1.03 7.79
CA ARG A 14 7.54 1.93 8.45
C ARG A 14 6.17 1.27 8.49
N GLU A 15 5.55 1.26 9.67
CA GLU A 15 4.16 0.89 9.83
C GLU A 15 3.28 1.91 9.10
N THR A 16 2.25 1.40 8.44
CA THR A 16 1.26 2.21 7.74
C THR A 16 -0.07 1.98 8.43
N PRO A 17 -0.42 2.77 9.47
CA PRO A 17 -1.72 2.67 10.12
C PRO A 17 -2.87 2.83 9.12
N SER A 18 -4.05 2.36 9.50
CA SER A 18 -5.26 2.48 8.68
C SER A 18 -5.56 3.96 8.36
N HIS A 19 -5.70 4.28 7.08
CA HIS A 19 -5.97 5.64 6.61
C HIS A 19 -6.60 5.64 5.21
N ARG A 20 -7.01 6.83 4.75
CA ARG A 20 -7.33 7.11 3.35
C ARG A 20 -6.35 8.15 2.82
N ASP A 21 -5.93 8.00 1.58
CA ASP A 21 -4.94 8.88 0.97
C ASP A 21 -5.52 10.28 0.68
N PRO A 22 -4.91 11.35 1.22
CA PRO A 22 -5.49 12.69 1.13
C PRO A 22 -5.30 13.33 -0.27
N GLY A 23 -4.21 12.99 -0.96
CA GLY A 23 -3.68 13.77 -2.08
C GLY A 23 -4.33 13.55 -3.45
N ALA A 24 -4.97 12.40 -3.68
CA ALA A 24 -5.49 12.03 -5.01
C ALA A 24 -6.91 12.58 -5.27
N LEU A 25 -7.48 12.36 -6.46
CA LEU A 25 -8.93 12.46 -6.67
C LEU A 25 -9.57 11.07 -6.46
N PRO A 26 -10.86 10.97 -6.08
CA PRO A 26 -11.49 9.68 -5.81
C PRO A 26 -11.36 8.58 -6.89
N PRO A 27 -11.36 8.88 -8.21
CA PRO A 27 -11.21 7.84 -9.23
C PRO A 27 -9.73 7.50 -9.54
N PHE A 28 -8.77 8.15 -8.89
CA PHE A 28 -7.36 7.90 -9.12
C PHE A 28 -6.92 6.70 -8.30
N TYR A 29 -6.08 5.89 -8.91
CA TYR A 29 -5.53 4.70 -8.30
C TYR A 29 -4.10 4.95 -7.85
N ASP A 30 -3.78 4.39 -6.69
CA ASP A 30 -2.44 4.29 -6.16
C ASP A 30 -1.87 2.92 -6.56
N LEU A 31 -0.61 2.91 -7.00
CA LEU A 31 0.11 1.70 -7.38
C LEU A 31 1.07 1.31 -6.27
N LEU A 32 0.70 0.30 -5.51
CA LEU A 32 1.53 -0.19 -4.42
C LEU A 32 2.34 -1.40 -4.89
N VAL A 33 3.67 -1.33 -4.74
CA VAL A 33 4.59 -2.43 -5.02
C VAL A 33 5.29 -2.83 -3.74
N SER A 34 5.04 -4.05 -3.25
CA SER A 34 5.74 -4.61 -2.10
C SER A 34 7.07 -5.20 -2.52
N LEU A 35 8.14 -4.72 -1.91
CA LEU A 35 9.52 -5.14 -2.09
C LEU A 35 10.15 -5.42 -0.72
N GLY A 36 11.40 -5.87 -0.72
CA GLY A 36 12.14 -6.24 0.49
C GLY A 36 12.29 -7.75 0.60
N LYS A 37 12.47 -8.24 1.83
CA LYS A 37 12.86 -9.64 2.06
C LYS A 37 12.31 -10.19 3.36
N ALA A 38 11.81 -11.42 3.27
CA ALA A 38 11.37 -12.25 4.41
C ALA A 38 10.23 -11.67 5.26
N HIS A 39 9.55 -10.61 4.81
CA HIS A 39 8.37 -10.08 5.49
C HIS A 39 7.07 -10.78 5.05
N HIS A 40 6.08 -10.78 5.95
CA HIS A 40 4.77 -11.39 5.75
C HIS A 40 3.69 -10.34 5.96
N ALA A 41 3.76 -9.26 5.18
CA ALA A 41 2.84 -8.14 5.32
C ALA A 41 1.43 -8.54 4.87
N ILE A 42 0.44 -7.97 5.56
CA ILE A 42 -0.97 -8.04 5.19
C ILE A 42 -1.43 -6.63 4.85
N LEU A 43 -2.01 -6.47 3.66
CA LEU A 43 -2.73 -5.25 3.30
C LEU A 43 -4.16 -5.37 3.81
N ALA A 44 -4.51 -4.57 4.81
CA ALA A 44 -5.84 -4.50 5.35
C ALA A 44 -6.69 -3.52 4.52
N LEU A 45 -7.92 -3.93 4.19
CA LEU A 45 -8.93 -3.12 3.49
C LEU A 45 -10.25 -3.17 4.29
N PRO A 46 -10.37 -2.40 5.40
CA PRO A 46 -11.49 -2.50 6.33
C PRO A 46 -12.86 -2.26 5.69
N ASP A 47 -12.97 -1.31 4.76
CA ASP A 47 -14.22 -1.02 4.04
C ASP A 47 -14.75 -2.23 3.24
N LEU A 48 -13.87 -3.16 2.89
CA LEU A 48 -14.20 -4.39 2.18
C LEU A 48 -14.27 -5.61 3.11
N GLY A 49 -13.95 -5.46 4.40
CA GLY A 49 -13.80 -6.57 5.33
C GLY A 49 -12.74 -7.59 4.89
N ALA A 50 -11.72 -7.13 4.16
CA ALA A 50 -10.75 -7.99 3.49
C ALA A 50 -9.32 -7.77 4.00
N GLU A 51 -8.56 -8.85 4.02
CA GLU A 51 -7.13 -8.88 4.29
C GLU A 51 -6.43 -9.62 3.15
N LEU A 52 -5.46 -8.97 2.52
CA LEU A 52 -4.75 -9.53 1.39
C LEU A 52 -3.32 -9.84 1.80
N ALA A 53 -2.86 -11.06 1.49
CA ALA A 53 -1.44 -11.38 1.59
C ALA A 53 -0.64 -10.43 0.69
N TYR A 54 0.34 -9.75 1.27
CA TYR A 54 1.13 -8.72 0.60
C TYR A 54 2.65 -8.98 0.73
N PRO A 55 3.15 -10.16 0.32
CA PRO A 55 4.58 -10.51 0.38
C PRO A 55 5.41 -9.72 -0.65
N PRO A 56 6.76 -9.74 -0.53
CA PRO A 56 7.64 -9.20 -1.56
C PRO A 56 7.29 -9.71 -2.97
N GLY A 57 7.28 -8.82 -3.96
CA GLY A 57 6.89 -9.10 -5.35
C GLY A 57 5.42 -8.88 -5.66
N THR A 58 4.61 -8.48 -4.69
CA THR A 58 3.18 -8.19 -4.90
C THR A 58 2.97 -6.77 -5.42
N MET A 59 2.06 -6.61 -6.37
CA MET A 59 1.64 -5.32 -6.91
C MET A 59 0.12 -5.18 -6.78
N VAL A 60 -0.35 -4.05 -6.27
CA VAL A 60 -1.78 -3.78 -6.04
C VAL A 60 -2.12 -2.39 -6.56
N TYR A 61 -3.19 -2.30 -7.34
CA TYR A 61 -3.86 -1.03 -7.62
C TYR A 61 -5.02 -0.85 -6.64
N ILE A 62 -5.02 0.25 -5.90
CA ILE A 62 -6.11 0.58 -4.96
C ILE A 62 -6.64 1.98 -5.23
N LEU A 63 -7.88 2.24 -4.84
CA LEU A 63 -8.42 3.59 -4.76
C LEU A 63 -8.15 4.12 -3.34
N GLY A 64 -6.92 4.53 -3.04
CA GLY A 64 -6.50 4.85 -1.67
C GLY A 64 -7.25 6.03 -1.04
N LYS A 65 -7.81 6.92 -1.88
CA LYS A 65 -8.71 7.99 -1.42
C LYS A 65 -10.11 7.51 -1.02
N VAL A 66 -10.58 6.42 -1.60
CA VAL A 66 -11.92 5.88 -1.37
C VAL A 66 -11.89 4.81 -0.29
N LEU A 67 -10.97 3.85 -0.43
CA LEU A 67 -10.85 2.70 0.44
C LEU A 67 -9.88 2.99 1.57
N GLU A 68 -10.35 2.81 2.79
CA GLU A 68 -9.46 2.76 3.95
C GLU A 68 -8.48 1.59 3.79
N ASN A 69 -7.18 1.86 3.97
CA ASN A 69 -6.13 0.90 3.75
C ASN A 69 -4.97 1.06 4.76
N GLY A 70 -4.22 -0.02 4.98
CA GLY A 70 -3.04 0.02 5.85
C GLY A 70 -2.27 -1.29 5.92
N VAL A 71 -1.04 -1.20 6.41
CA VAL A 71 -0.17 -2.32 6.79
C VAL A 71 0.36 -2.02 8.19
N PRO A 72 -0.39 -2.38 9.25
CA PRO A 72 -0.03 -2.01 10.61
C PRO A 72 1.20 -2.76 11.13
N LYS A 73 1.39 -4.04 10.75
CA LYS A 73 2.56 -4.85 11.10
C LYS A 73 2.87 -5.85 9.97
N TRP A 74 4.14 -6.25 9.83
CA TRP A 74 4.57 -7.24 8.82
C TRP A 74 5.43 -8.39 9.36
N GLY A 75 5.61 -8.44 10.68
CA GLY A 75 6.47 -9.44 11.34
C GLY A 75 7.95 -9.12 11.16
N ASP A 76 8.75 -10.17 10.95
CA ASP A 76 10.19 -10.07 10.72
C ASP A 76 10.52 -9.59 9.30
N GLY A 77 11.80 -9.30 9.06
CA GLY A 77 12.32 -8.96 7.74
C GLY A 77 12.21 -7.48 7.35
N GLU A 78 12.50 -7.21 6.09
CA GLU A 78 12.58 -5.86 5.53
C GLU A 78 11.38 -5.61 4.63
N ARG A 79 10.62 -4.55 4.89
CA ARG A 79 9.52 -4.10 4.06
C ARG A 79 9.90 -2.81 3.35
N ILE A 80 9.89 -2.84 2.02
CA ILE A 80 10.04 -1.67 1.16
C ILE A 80 8.79 -1.57 0.30
N VAL A 81 8.19 -0.39 0.19
CA VAL A 81 7.07 -0.16 -0.71
C VAL A 81 7.34 1.04 -1.60
N ILE A 82 7.05 0.88 -2.89
CA ILE A 82 6.89 1.99 -3.82
C ILE A 82 5.39 2.23 -3.94
N ALA A 83 4.95 3.46 -3.66
CA ALA A 83 3.57 3.90 -3.70
C ALA A 83 3.42 5.12 -4.62
#